data_AF-A0AA92TP01-F1
#
_entry.id   AF-A0AA92TP01-F1
#
_cell.length_a   1.000
_cell.length_b   1.000
_cell.length_c   1.000
_cell.angle_alpha   90.00
_cell.angle_beta   90.00
_cell.angle_gamma   90.00
#
_symmetry.space_group_name_H-M   'P 1'
#
loop_
_entity.id
_entity.type
_entity.pdbx_description
1 polymer ?
#
loop_
_entity_poly.entity_id
_entity_poly.type
_entity_poly.pdbx_seq_one_letter_code
_entity_poly.pdbx_strand_id
1 'polypeptide(L)'
;MRHFITIVLLILLPLCAKADNSQLYKQLDAALEKRAHYVEVKEKSLNDIKQGAKYVTSNEDKLKLYEQLANGYKAYEYDSAMTYVKKGLVLAQKSNNILYHKRFQLSQTSLLITRGFYAEAKNIMQKIEPKEEDPLDYQFQYYYTSNPQPIGFSGIL
;
A
#
# COMPACT_ATOMS: atom_id res chain seq x y z
N MET A 1 50.32 26.49 22.58
CA MET A 1 50.38 26.78 21.14
C MET A 1 50.08 25.57 20.25
N ARG A 2 50.77 24.42 20.39
CA ARG A 2 50.57 23.23 19.53
C ARG A 2 49.14 22.64 19.56
N HIS A 3 48.51 22.58 20.73
CA HIS A 3 47.15 22.04 20.90
C HIS A 3 46.03 22.98 20.40
N PHE A 4 46.30 24.29 20.34
CA PHE A 4 45.33 25.26 19.85
C PHE A 4 45.20 25.16 18.32
N ILE A 5 46.33 24.95 17.63
CA ILE A 5 46.39 24.74 16.18
C ILE A 5 45.64 23.45 15.78
N THR A 6 45.79 22.36 16.55
CA THR A 6 45.08 21.11 16.26
C THR A 6 43.58 21.21 16.45
N ILE A 7 43.10 21.98 17.44
CA ILE A 7 41.66 22.20 17.67
C ILE A 7 41.06 23.04 16.55
N VAL A 8 41.75 24.10 16.12
CA VAL A 8 41.31 24.93 14.98
C VAL A 8 41.26 24.10 13.69
N LEU A 9 42.24 23.22 13.46
CA LEU A 9 42.25 22.32 12.31
C LEU A 9 41.07 21.33 12.34
N LEU A 10 40.75 20.78 13.52
CA LEU A 10 39.63 19.83 13.69
C LEU A 10 38.26 20.47 13.41
N ILE A 11 38.09 21.75 13.73
CA ILE A 11 36.85 22.51 13.52
C ILE A 11 36.69 22.96 12.06
N LEU A 12 37.78 23.18 11.33
CA LEU A 12 37.73 23.57 9.91
C LEU A 12 37.54 22.40 8.93
N LEU A 13 37.87 21.16 9.33
CA LEU A 13 37.67 19.96 8.49
C LEU A 13 36.22 19.80 7.95
N PRO A 14 35.14 19.96 8.75
CA PRO A 14 33.77 19.82 8.24
C PRO A 14 33.29 21.00 7.38
N LEU A 15 33.95 22.17 7.42
CA LEU A 15 33.54 23.33 6.59
C LEU A 15 33.94 23.18 5.10
N CYS A 16 34.91 22.33 4.80
CA CYS A 16 35.40 22.09 3.44
C CYS A 16 34.80 20.82 2.79
N ALA A 17 34.08 20.00 3.54
CA ALA A 17 33.43 18.80 3.03
C ALA A 17 32.08 19.17 2.39
N LYS A 18 32.05 19.30 1.05
CA LYS A 18 30.80 19.38 0.30
C LYS A 18 30.46 18.00 -0.24
N ALA A 19 29.30 17.47 0.14
CA ALA A 19 28.74 16.28 -0.50
C ALA A 19 28.30 16.65 -1.93
N ASP A 20 28.94 16.06 -2.94
CA ASP A 20 28.50 16.20 -4.33
C ASP A 20 27.34 15.24 -4.60
N ASN A 21 26.12 15.77 -4.50
CA ASN A 21 24.88 15.04 -4.76
C ASN A 21 24.39 15.19 -6.21
N SER A 22 25.19 15.78 -7.11
CA SER A 22 24.76 16.08 -8.48
C SER A 22 24.28 14.84 -9.26
N GLN A 23 24.91 13.69 -9.05
CA GLN A 23 24.48 12.42 -9.62
C GLN A 23 23.14 11.94 -9.06
N LEU A 24 22.89 12.13 -7.76
CA LEU A 24 21.62 11.78 -7.12
C LEU A 24 20.47 12.64 -7.66
N TYR A 25 20.72 13.95 -7.86
CA TYR A 25 19.71 14.83 -8.47
C TYR A 25 19.40 14.45 -9.91
N LYS A 26 20.41 14.12 -10.73
CA LYS A 26 20.20 13.63 -12.10
C LYS A 26 19.35 12.34 -12.14
N GLN A 27 19.57 11.43 -11.20
CA GLN A 27 18.76 10.21 -11.10
C GLN A 27 17.33 10.49 -10.67
N LEU A 28 17.13 11.42 -9.74
CA LEU A 28 15.81 11.87 -9.32
C LEU A 28 15.04 12.51 -10.49
N ASP A 29 15.68 13.43 -11.23
CA ASP A 29 15.05 14.09 -12.37
C ASP A 29 14.67 13.09 -13.46
N ALA A 30 15.57 12.16 -13.81
CA ALA A 30 15.28 11.10 -14.77
C ALA A 30 14.14 10.17 -14.31
N ALA A 31 13.98 9.95 -13.00
CA ALA A 31 12.84 9.20 -12.45
C ALA A 31 11.54 10.01 -12.52
N LEU A 32 11.60 11.33 -12.27
CA LEU A 32 10.46 12.24 -12.35
C LEU A 32 9.96 12.42 -13.79
N GLU A 33 10.85 12.47 -14.78
CA GLU A 33 10.48 12.51 -16.22
C GLU A 33 9.61 11.31 -16.62
N LYS A 34 9.87 10.13 -16.04
CA LYS A 34 9.09 8.91 -16.29
C LYS A 34 7.78 8.83 -15.51
N ARG A 35 7.56 9.70 -14.52
CA ARG A 35 6.38 9.67 -13.64
C ARG A 35 5.07 9.70 -14.42
N ALA A 36 4.96 10.58 -15.41
CA ALA A 36 3.76 10.72 -16.23
C ALA A 36 3.42 9.42 -16.98
N HIS A 37 4.44 8.78 -17.56
CA HIS A 37 4.29 7.50 -18.25
C HIS A 37 3.79 6.39 -17.29
N TYR A 38 4.37 6.27 -16.09
CA TYR A 38 3.93 5.26 -15.13
C TYR A 38 2.50 5.50 -14.63
N VAL A 39 2.10 6.76 -14.45
CA VAL A 39 0.71 7.12 -14.11
C VAL A 39 -0.23 6.71 -15.23
N GLU A 40 0.10 7.01 -16.49
CA GLU A 40 -0.72 6.63 -17.64
C GLU A 40 -0.89 5.11 -17.75
N VAL A 41 0.20 4.35 -17.64
CA VAL A 41 0.16 2.88 -17.68
C VAL A 41 -0.71 2.33 -16.55
N LYS A 42 -0.60 2.90 -15.33
CA LYS A 42 -1.39 2.50 -14.18
C LYS A 42 -2.88 2.78 -14.38
N GLU A 43 -3.24 3.98 -14.83
CA GLU A 43 -4.63 4.37 -15.09
C GLU A 43 -5.25 3.53 -16.19
N LYS A 44 -4.49 3.25 -17.27
CA LYS A 44 -4.94 2.37 -18.35
C LYS A 44 -5.27 0.98 -17.82
N SER A 45 -4.35 0.37 -17.06
CA SER A 45 -4.58 -0.94 -16.44
C SER A 45 -5.80 -0.96 -15.53
N LEU A 46 -5.97 0.07 -14.68
CA LEU A 46 -7.14 0.19 -13.80
C LEU A 46 -8.44 0.34 -14.60
N ASN A 47 -8.42 1.11 -15.69
CA ASN A 47 -9.57 1.26 -16.57
C ASN A 47 -9.94 -0.06 -17.25
N ASP A 48 -8.98 -0.84 -17.72
CA ASP A 48 -9.23 -2.15 -18.34
C ASP A 48 -9.92 -3.11 -17.33
N ILE A 49 -9.44 -3.14 -16.08
CA ILE A 49 -10.07 -3.94 -15.01
C ILE A 49 -11.49 -3.43 -14.70
N LYS A 50 -11.72 -2.11 -14.68
CA LYS A 50 -13.07 -1.53 -14.49
C LYS A 50 -14.02 -1.97 -15.59
N GLN A 51 -13.58 -1.96 -16.85
CA GLN A 51 -14.39 -2.42 -17.97
C GLN A 51 -14.69 -3.91 -17.84
N GLY A 52 -13.70 -4.74 -17.48
CA GLY A 52 -13.93 -6.15 -17.17
C GLY A 52 -15.00 -6.33 -16.10
N ALA A 53 -14.92 -5.57 -15.00
CA ALA A 53 -15.86 -5.68 -13.89
C ALA A 53 -17.29 -5.26 -14.28
N LYS A 54 -17.44 -4.37 -15.27
CA LYS A 54 -18.72 -3.92 -15.80
C LYS A 54 -19.43 -5.03 -16.59
N TYR A 55 -18.70 -5.77 -17.42
CA TYR A 55 -19.29 -6.72 -18.37
C TYR A 55 -19.28 -8.17 -17.89
N VAL A 56 -18.48 -8.51 -16.87
CA VAL A 56 -18.45 -9.87 -16.33
C VAL A 56 -19.78 -10.24 -15.66
N THR A 57 -20.27 -11.44 -15.97
CA THR A 57 -21.55 -11.97 -15.47
C THR A 57 -21.37 -12.79 -14.21
N SER A 58 -20.29 -13.56 -14.11
CA SER A 58 -19.93 -14.36 -12.94
C SER A 58 -19.69 -13.48 -11.71
N ASN A 59 -20.36 -13.80 -10.60
CA ASN A 59 -20.16 -13.11 -9.34
C ASN A 59 -18.73 -13.31 -8.82
N GLU A 60 -18.16 -14.51 -8.97
CA GLU A 60 -16.80 -14.80 -8.51
C GLU A 60 -15.75 -14.01 -9.29
N ASP A 61 -15.89 -13.92 -10.61
CA ASP A 61 -14.95 -13.16 -11.43
C ASP A 61 -15.09 -11.65 -11.19
N LYS A 62 -16.32 -11.19 -10.91
CA LYS A 62 -16.55 -9.81 -10.48
C LYS A 62 -15.87 -9.51 -9.14
N LEU A 63 -15.87 -10.45 -8.19
CA LEU A 63 -15.15 -10.33 -6.93
C LEU A 63 -13.64 -10.25 -7.13
N LYS A 64 -13.07 -11.10 -8.01
CA LYS A 64 -11.65 -11.04 -8.41
C LYS A 64 -11.28 -9.66 -8.94
N LEU A 65 -12.09 -9.11 -9.83
CA LEU A 65 -11.83 -7.79 -10.43
C LEU A 65 -11.97 -6.66 -9.41
N TYR A 66 -12.94 -6.73 -8.49
CA TYR A 66 -13.03 -5.75 -7.39
C TYR A 66 -11.84 -5.79 -6.45
N GLU A 67 -11.31 -6.98 -6.15
CA GLU A 67 -10.10 -7.11 -5.36
C GLU A 67 -8.89 -6.51 -6.09
N GLN A 68 -8.74 -6.79 -7.39
CA GLN A 68 -7.69 -6.18 -8.21
C GLN A 68 -7.78 -4.65 -8.23
N LEU A 69 -8.99 -4.09 -8.36
CA LEU A 69 -9.20 -2.64 -8.30
C LEU A 69 -8.85 -2.08 -6.91
N ALA A 70 -9.32 -2.70 -5.84
CA ALA A 70 -9.01 -2.28 -4.47
C ALA A 70 -7.48 -2.26 -4.22
N ASN A 71 -6.79 -3.33 -4.60
CA ASN A 71 -5.33 -3.43 -4.47
C ASN A 71 -4.60 -2.44 -5.38
N GLY A 72 -5.11 -2.24 -6.60
CA GLY A 72 -4.57 -1.30 -7.57
C GLY A 72 -4.64 0.15 -7.09
N TYR A 73 -5.73 0.51 -6.39
CA TYR A 73 -5.95 1.84 -5.82
C TYR A 73 -5.33 2.06 -4.43
N LYS A 74 -5.08 1.00 -3.65
CA LYS A 74 -4.65 1.11 -2.24
C LYS A 74 -3.49 2.10 -2.00
N ALA A 75 -2.48 2.09 -2.87
CA ALA A 75 -1.30 2.97 -2.76
C ALA A 75 -1.45 4.30 -3.52
N TYR A 76 -2.54 4.50 -4.27
CA TYR A 76 -2.73 5.61 -5.19
C TYR A 76 -3.86 6.55 -4.75
N GLU A 77 -5.02 5.98 -4.41
CA GLU A 77 -6.21 6.73 -4.01
C GLU A 77 -7.08 5.90 -3.04
N TYR A 78 -7.16 6.34 -1.80
CA TYR A 78 -7.86 5.61 -0.73
C TYR A 78 -9.36 5.47 -0.99
N ASP A 79 -10.03 6.54 -1.41
CA ASP A 79 -11.49 6.54 -1.60
C ASP A 79 -11.90 5.58 -2.72
N SER A 80 -11.14 5.57 -3.82
CA SER A 80 -11.29 4.60 -4.90
C SER A 80 -11.07 3.17 -4.39
N ALA A 81 -10.01 2.91 -3.61
CA ALA A 81 -9.77 1.58 -3.04
C ALA A 81 -10.93 1.12 -2.14
N MET A 82 -11.37 1.99 -1.22
CA MET A 82 -12.45 1.71 -0.28
C MET A 82 -13.79 1.49 -1.01
N THR A 83 -14.02 2.18 -2.12
CA THR A 83 -15.22 1.99 -2.96
C THR A 83 -15.30 0.55 -3.48
N TYR A 84 -14.20 0.01 -4.02
CA TYR A 84 -14.18 -1.36 -4.52
C TYR A 84 -14.19 -2.41 -3.41
N VAL A 85 -13.57 -2.13 -2.26
CA VAL A 85 -13.72 -2.97 -1.07
C VAL A 85 -15.18 -3.08 -0.63
N LYS A 86 -15.90 -1.96 -0.53
CA LYS A 86 -17.32 -1.95 -0.16
C LYS A 86 -18.20 -2.70 -1.18
N LYS A 87 -17.95 -2.50 -2.48
CA LYS A 87 -18.65 -3.26 -3.54
C LYS A 87 -18.37 -4.76 -3.44
N GLY A 88 -17.13 -5.13 -3.15
CA GLY A 88 -16.70 -6.51 -2.90
C GLY A 88 -17.42 -7.15 -1.71
N LEU A 89 -17.46 -6.47 -0.56
CA LEU A 89 -18.16 -6.94 0.65
C LEU A 89 -19.64 -7.24 0.37
N VAL A 90 -20.34 -6.30 -0.27
CA VAL A 90 -21.77 -6.43 -0.59
C VAL A 90 -22.00 -7.60 -1.56
N LEU A 91 -21.16 -7.72 -2.60
CA LEU A 91 -21.29 -8.80 -3.57
C LEU A 91 -20.99 -10.17 -2.95
N ALA A 92 -19.92 -10.28 -2.16
CA ALA A 92 -19.52 -11.51 -1.51
C ALA A 92 -20.59 -12.01 -0.53
N GLN A 93 -21.21 -11.10 0.21
CA GLN A 93 -22.33 -11.44 1.09
C GLN A 93 -23.54 -11.92 0.28
N LYS A 94 -23.90 -11.22 -0.80
CA LYS A 94 -25.04 -11.60 -1.65
C LYS A 94 -24.85 -12.94 -2.38
N SER A 95 -23.61 -13.27 -2.75
CA SER A 95 -23.28 -14.54 -3.41
C SER A 95 -22.92 -15.66 -2.44
N ASN A 96 -23.03 -15.44 -1.13
CA ASN A 96 -22.59 -16.37 -0.08
C ASN A 96 -21.13 -16.83 -0.23
N ASN A 97 -20.26 -15.97 -0.77
CA ASN A 97 -18.85 -16.26 -0.93
C ASN A 97 -18.07 -15.85 0.33
N ILE A 98 -17.96 -16.79 1.26
CA ILE A 98 -17.36 -16.58 2.59
C ILE A 98 -15.89 -16.16 2.48
N LEU A 99 -15.11 -16.79 1.59
CA LEU A 99 -13.69 -16.49 1.42
C LEU A 99 -13.47 -15.05 0.95
N TYR A 100 -14.18 -14.62 -0.10
CA TYR A 100 -14.06 -13.24 -0.57
C TYR A 100 -14.58 -12.24 0.46
N HIS A 101 -15.61 -12.59 1.23
CA HIS A 101 -16.08 -11.73 2.32
C HIS A 101 -14.94 -11.47 3.32
N LYS A 102 -14.28 -12.54 3.81
CA LYS A 102 -13.11 -12.42 4.70
C LYS A 102 -11.97 -11.61 4.05
N ARG A 103 -11.63 -11.86 2.78
CA ARG A 103 -10.57 -11.13 2.06
C ARG A 103 -10.87 -9.64 1.94
N PHE A 104 -12.10 -9.26 1.62
CA PHE A 104 -12.49 -7.85 1.57
C PHE A 104 -12.53 -7.19 2.95
N GLN A 105 -12.87 -7.92 4.02
CA GLN A 105 -12.76 -7.39 5.38
C GLN A 105 -11.28 -7.12 5.75
N LEU A 106 -10.35 -8.00 5.39
CA LEU A 106 -8.90 -7.75 5.56
C LEU A 106 -8.42 -6.54 4.77
N SER A 107 -8.86 -6.39 3.52
CA SER A 107 -8.56 -5.21 2.71
C SER A 107 -9.12 -3.92 3.33
N GLN A 108 -10.33 -3.98 3.89
CA GLN A 108 -10.92 -2.86 4.63
C GLN A 108 -10.08 -2.49 5.86
N THR A 109 -9.73 -3.48 6.68
CA THR A 109 -8.88 -3.30 7.86
C THR A 109 -7.55 -2.66 7.48
N SER A 110 -6.88 -3.18 6.45
CA SER A 110 -5.60 -2.65 6.00
C SER A 110 -5.69 -1.18 5.58
N LEU A 111 -6.74 -0.81 4.84
CA LEU A 111 -6.99 0.58 4.48
C LEU A 111 -7.21 1.47 5.71
N LEU A 112 -8.01 1.01 6.68
CA LEU A 112 -8.26 1.74 7.93
C LEU A 112 -6.99 1.98 8.74
N ILE A 113 -6.14 0.95 8.89
CA ILE A 113 -4.83 1.03 9.56
C ILE A 113 -3.97 2.10 8.89
N THR A 114 -3.87 2.10 7.55
CA THR A 114 -3.06 3.09 6.81
C THR A 114 -3.55 4.53 7.01
N ARG A 115 -4.83 4.74 7.37
CA ARG A 115 -5.40 6.06 7.66
C ARG A 115 -5.50 6.40 9.15
N GLY A 116 -4.99 5.54 10.03
CA GLY A 116 -5.00 5.77 11.47
C GLY A 116 -6.30 5.40 12.19
N PHE A 117 -7.26 4.78 11.49
CA PHE A 117 -8.53 4.32 12.04
C PHE A 117 -8.36 2.95 12.73
N TYR A 118 -7.52 2.91 13.76
CA TYR A 118 -7.12 1.66 14.43
C TYR A 118 -8.26 1.02 15.23
N ALA A 119 -9.17 1.82 15.79
CA ALA A 119 -10.30 1.29 16.56
C ALA A 119 -11.29 0.54 15.64
N GLU A 120 -11.59 1.12 14.48
CA GLU A 120 -12.44 0.53 13.45
C GLU A 120 -11.80 -0.73 12.86
N ALA A 121 -10.50 -0.66 12.56
CA ALA A 121 -9.73 -1.81 12.10
C ALA A 121 -9.77 -2.96 13.13
N LYS A 122 -9.56 -2.67 14.41
CA LYS A 122 -9.61 -3.65 15.50
C LYS A 122 -11.00 -4.30 15.61
N ASN A 123 -12.07 -3.51 15.52
CA ASN A 123 -13.45 -4.00 15.57
C ASN A 123 -13.78 -4.97 14.42
N ILE A 124 -13.18 -4.76 13.24
CA ILE A 124 -13.32 -5.67 12.11
C ILE A 124 -12.51 -6.95 12.37
N MET A 125 -11.24 -6.82 12.78
CA MET A 125 -10.36 -7.97 13.02
C MET A 125 -10.88 -8.93 14.09
N GLN A 126 -11.54 -8.42 15.13
CA GLN A 126 -12.17 -9.26 16.17
C GLN A 126 -13.29 -10.17 15.65
N LYS A 127 -13.78 -9.93 14.43
CA LYS A 127 -14.86 -10.71 13.80
C LYS A 127 -14.34 -11.65 12.72
N ILE A 128 -13.04 -11.62 12.45
CA ILE A 128 -12.39 -12.44 11.42
C ILE A 128 -11.50 -13.44 12.12
N GLU A 129 -11.71 -14.72 11.84
CA GLU A 129 -10.82 -15.79 12.30
C GLU A 129 -10.29 -16.57 11.09
N PRO A 130 -8.96 -16.78 11.00
CA PRO A 130 -8.40 -17.69 10.03
C PRO A 130 -8.65 -19.13 10.46
N LYS A 131 -8.99 -19.96 9.50
CA LYS A 131 -9.15 -21.40 9.68
C LYS A 131 -8.04 -22.14 8.95
N GLU A 132 -7.72 -23.35 9.40
CA GLU A 132 -6.67 -24.17 8.78
C GLU A 132 -6.98 -24.48 7.31
N GLU A 133 -8.26 -24.63 6.96
CA GLU A 133 -8.71 -24.84 5.58
C GLU A 133 -8.71 -23.58 4.70
N ASP A 134 -8.50 -22.39 5.27
CA ASP A 134 -8.45 -21.17 4.45
C ASP A 134 -7.17 -21.18 3.58
N PRO A 135 -7.21 -20.63 2.36
CA PRO A 135 -6.05 -20.53 1.49
C PRO A 135 -4.85 -19.83 2.13
N LEU A 136 -3.64 -20.28 1.78
CA LEU A 136 -2.40 -19.76 2.35
C LEU A 136 -2.21 -18.26 2.10
N ASP A 137 -2.65 -17.74 0.94
CA ASP A 137 -2.58 -16.31 0.64
C ASP A 137 -3.46 -15.48 1.59
N TYR A 138 -4.64 -16.00 1.93
CA TYR A 138 -5.52 -15.37 2.91
C TYR A 138 -4.91 -15.42 4.32
N GLN A 139 -4.37 -16.56 4.75
CA GLN A 139 -3.72 -16.68 6.05
C GLN A 139 -2.56 -15.69 6.16
N PHE A 140 -1.72 -15.61 5.12
CA PHE A 140 -0.63 -14.64 5.05
C PHE A 140 -1.14 -13.19 5.18
N GLN A 141 -2.19 -12.83 4.43
CA GLN A 141 -2.81 -11.51 4.51
C GLN A 141 -3.36 -11.20 5.91
N TYR A 142 -3.97 -12.19 6.57
CA TYR A 142 -4.50 -12.06 7.92
C TYR A 142 -3.37 -11.73 8.90
N TYR A 143 -2.29 -12.51 8.92
CA TYR A 143 -1.17 -12.27 9.84
C TYR A 143 -0.46 -10.95 9.59
N TYR A 144 -0.26 -10.59 8.31
CA TYR A 144 0.31 -9.29 7.94
C TYR A 144 -0.55 -8.12 8.43
N THR A 145 -1.88 -8.26 8.36
CA THR A 145 -2.83 -7.22 8.80
C THR A 145 -2.98 -7.17 10.32
N SER A 146 -2.80 -8.30 11.00
CA SER A 146 -2.93 -8.44 12.46
C SER A 146 -1.75 -7.84 13.23
N ASN A 147 -0.55 -7.90 12.64
CA ASN A 147 0.66 -7.28 13.17
C ASN A 147 1.12 -6.18 12.21
N PRO A 148 0.38 -5.06 12.12
CA PRO A 148 0.80 -3.95 11.28
C PRO A 148 2.15 -3.47 11.81
N GLN A 149 3.21 -3.68 11.04
CA GLN A 149 4.48 -3.04 11.32
C GLN A 149 4.19 -1.53 11.40
N PRO A 150 4.69 -0.80 12.43
CA PRO A 150 4.61 0.65 12.38
C PRO A 150 5.16 1.06 11.03
N ILE A 151 4.43 1.92 10.32
CA ILE A 151 4.88 2.49 9.05
C ILE A 151 6.05 3.41 9.42
N GLY A 152 7.20 2.79 9.64
CA GLY A 152 8.45 3.48 9.86
C GLY A 152 8.76 4.14 8.54
N PHE A 153 8.79 5.46 8.55
CA PHE A 153 9.72 6.25 7.73
C PHE A 153 11.18 5.87 8.09
N SER A 154 11.51 4.58 8.15
CA SER A 154 12.84 4.05 8.42
C SER A 154 13.58 4.00 7.09
N GLY A 155 13.86 5.17 6.54
CA GLY A 155 14.59 5.32 5.28
C GLY A 155 15.12 6.74 5.01
N ILE A 156 14.97 7.67 5.96
CA ILE A 156 15.58 9.01 5.87
C ILE A 156 16.07 9.42 7.27
N LEU A 157 17.20 8.87 7.70
CA LEU A 157 18.13 9.46 8.67
C LEU A 157 19.54 8.97 8.33
#